data_AF-A0ABD5T421-F1
#
_entry.id   AF-A0ABD5T421-F1
#
_cell.length_a   1.000
_cell.length_b   1.000
_cell.length_c   1.000
_cell.angle_alpha   90.00
_cell.angle_beta   90.00
_cell.angle_gamma   90.00
#
_symmetry.space_group_name_H-M   'P 1'
#
loop_
_entity.id
_entity.type
_entity.pdbx_description
1 polymer ?
#
loop_
_entity_poly.entity_id
_entity_poly.type
_entity_poly.pdbx_seq_one_letter_code
_entity_poly.pdbx_strand_id
1 'polypeptide(L)' 'MTETLRLATRGSDLALEQAGTVRDALSSRRLDVEIRRVETRGDQIPDELIHRLGR' A
#
# COMPACT_ATOMS: atom_id res chain seq x y z
N MET A 1 21.45 15.91 -3.31
CA MET A 1 20.01 15.77 -3.62
C MET A 1 19.51 14.58 -2.82
N THR A 2 18.48 14.75 -1.99
CA THR A 2 17.83 13.61 -1.34
C THR A 2 16.95 12.90 -2.36
N GLU A 3 17.19 11.61 -2.60
CA GLU A 3 16.35 10.81 -3.49
C GLU A 3 14.95 10.65 -2.88
N THR A 4 13.91 10.84 -3.69
CA THR A 4 12.52 10.59 -3.29
C THR A 4 12.29 9.09 -3.14
N LEU A 5 11.77 8.69 -1.98
CA LEU A 5 11.40 7.30 -1.71
C LEU A 5 10.08 6.97 -2.42
N ARG A 6 10.07 5.90 -3.22
CA ARG A 6 8.85 5.39 -3.86
C ARG A 6 8.26 4.29 -3.00
N LEU A 7 7.11 4.55 -2.38
CA LEU A 7 6.38 3.61 -1.52
C LEU A 7 5.28 2.92 -2.32
N ALA A 8 5.49 1.65 -2.66
CA ALA A 8 4.48 0.84 -3.31
C ALA A 8 3.40 0.37 -2.30
N THR A 9 2.13 0.42 -2.69
CA THR A 9 1.00 -0.11 -1.91
C THR A 9 -0.07 -0.71 -2.81
N ARG A 10 -0.90 -1.60 -2.26
CA ARG A 10 -2.11 -2.10 -2.94
C ARG A 10 -3.15 -0.97 -3.09
N GLY A 11 -4.13 -1.18 -3.97
CA GLY A 11 -5.16 -0.18 -4.26
C GLY A 11 -6.32 -0.10 -3.25
N SER A 12 -6.43 -1.03 -2.30
CA SER A 12 -7.55 -1.05 -1.34
C SER A 12 -7.49 0.12 -0.35
N ASP A 13 -8.66 0.54 0.16
CA ASP A 13 -8.77 1.69 1.07
C ASP A 13 -7.86 1.55 2.31
N LEU A 14 -7.87 0.37 2.94
CA LEU A 14 -7.00 0.07 4.08
C LEU A 14 -5.51 0.19 3.72
N ALA A 15 -5.11 -0.32 2.54
CA ALA A 15 -3.72 -0.26 2.11
C ALA A 15 -3.27 1.19 1.80
N LEU A 16 -4.20 2.05 1.36
CA LEU A 16 -3.94 3.47 1.16
C LEU A 16 -3.82 4.22 2.50
N GLU A 17 -4.67 3.91 3.48
CA GLU A 17 -4.58 4.49 4.83
C GLU A 17 -3.26 4.13 5.52
N GLN A 18 -2.87 2.85 5.42
CA GLN A 18 -1.58 2.36 5.91
C GLN A 18 -0.40 3.06 5.22
N ALA A 19 -0.44 3.20 3.90
CA ALA A 19 0.60 3.90 3.15
C ALA A 19 0.70 5.38 3.54
N GLY A 20 -0.44 6.02 3.84
CA GLY A 20 -0.48 7.38 4.41
C GLY A 20 0.25 7.47 5.75
N THR A 21 -0.03 6.53 6.67
CA THR A 21 0.63 6.48 7.98
C THR A 21 2.15 6.32 7.85
N VAL A 22 2.60 5.43 6.97
CA VAL A 22 4.04 5.21 6.70
C VAL A 22 4.68 6.46 6.08
N ARG A 23 4.03 7.08 5.10
CA ARG A 23 4.48 8.35 4.48
C ARG A 23 4.67 9.41 5.55
N ASP A 24 3.69 9.63 6.42
CA ASP A 24 3.74 10.69 7.43
C ASP A 24 4.88 10.46 8.43
N ALA A 25 5.10 9.21 8.84
CA ALA A 25 6.24 8.83 9.69
C ALA A 25 7.60 9.09 9.02
N LEU A 26 7.74 8.81 7.71
CA LEU A 26 8.96 9.08 6.96
C LEU A 26 9.17 10.59 6.70
N SER A 27 8.10 11.32 6.39
CA SER A 27 8.14 12.77 6.20
C SER A 27 8.54 13.52 7.47
N SER A 28 8.19 13.00 8.67
CA SER A 28 8.69 13.53 9.95
C SER A 28 10.22 13.50 10.07
N ARG A 29 10.88 12.63 9.28
CA ARG A 29 12.35 12.49 9.19
C ARG A 29 12.94 13.24 7.98
N ARG A 30 12.17 14.15 7.38
CA ARG A 30 12.55 14.96 6.21
C ARG A 30 12.82 14.13 4.95
N LEU A 31 12.18 12.97 4.84
CA LEU A 31 12.21 12.15 3.62
C LEU A 31 11.05 12.54 2.72
N ASP A 32 11.33 12.79 1.45
CA ASP A 32 10.32 12.95 0.41
C ASP A 32 9.82 11.56 -0.02
N VAL A 33 8.51 11.38 -0.09
CA VAL A 33 7.88 10.07 -0.30
C VAL A 33 6.73 10.18 -1.29
N GLU A 34 6.83 9.40 -2.36
CA GLU A 34 5.80 9.24 -3.38
C GLU A 34 5.08 7.90 -3.21
N ILE A 35 3.77 7.92 -3.01
CA ILE A 35 2.95 6.69 -2.97
C ILE A 35 2.65 6.23 -4.41
N ARG A 36 2.95 4.97 -4.71
CA ARG A 36 2.64 4.33 -5.99
C ARG A 36 1.74 3.12 -5.78
N ARG A 37 0.58 3.11 -6.43
CA ARG A 37 -0.31 1.94 -6.41
C ARG A 37 0.26 0.85 -7.32
N VAL A 38 0.23 -0.38 -6.83
CA VAL A 38 0.57 -1.58 -7.61
C VAL A 38 -0.57 -2.58 -7.52
N GLU A 39 -0.77 -3.32 -8.59
CA GLU A 39 -1.69 -4.45 -8.62
C GLU A 39 -0.94 -5.71 -8.20
N THR A 40 -1.57 -6.52 -7.36
CA THR A 40 -1.07 -7.82 -6.93
C THR A 40 -1.98 -8.92 -7.44
N ARG A 41 -1.47 -10.15 -7.55
CA ARG A 41 -2.30 -11.30 -7.92
C ARG A 41 -3.54 -11.48 -7.03
N GLY A 42 -3.43 -11.10 -5.75
CA GLY A 42 -4.55 -11.15 -4.80
C GLY A 42 -5.66 -10.14 -5.09
N ASP A 43 -5.37 -9.04 -5.78
CA ASP A 43 -6.38 -8.06 -6.21
C ASP A 43 -7.25 -8.59 -7.36
N GLN A 44 -6.79 -9.63 -8.05
CA GLN A 44 -7.50 -10.28 -9.17
C GLN A 44 -8.39 -11.45 -8.70
N ILE A 45 -8.33 -11.81 -7.42
CA ILE A 45 -9.11 -12.90 -6.85
C ILE A 45 -10.46 -12.34 -6.37
N PRO A 46 -11.60 -12.82 -6.91
CA PRO A 46 -12.91 -12.43 -6.42
C PRO A 46 -13.10 -12.83 -4.96
N ASP A 47 -13.70 -11.95 -4.16
CA ASP A 47 -13.98 -12.17 -2.73
C ASP A 47 -14.75 -13.47 -2.44
N GLU A 48 -15.49 -14.00 -3.42
CA GLU A 48 -16.22 -15.27 -3.35
C GLU A 48 -15.32 -16.48 -3.01
N LEU A 49 -14.00 -16.38 -3.24
CA LEU A 49 -13.03 -17.44 -2.89
C LEU A 49 -12.53 -17.36 -1.44
N ILE A 50 -12.69 -16.22 -0.76
CA ILE A 50 -12.21 -16.03 0.62
C ILE A 50 -13.08 -16.81 1.61
N HIS A 51 -14.39 -16.90 1.34
CA HIS A 51 -15.33 -17.67 2.17
C HIS A 51 -15.06 -19.19 2.19
N ARG A 52 -14.20 -19.71 1.31
CA ARG A 52 -13.84 -21.13 1.23
C ARG A 52 -12.55 -21.51 1.95
N LEU A 53 -11.77 -20.56 2.46
CA LEU A 53 -10.50 -20.82 3.19
C LEU A 53 -10.70 -21.22 4.66
N GLY A 54 -11.94 -21.24 5.14
CA GLY A 54 -12.30 -21.61 6.52
C GLY A 54 -13.01 -22.95 6.69
N ARG A 55 -12.97 -23.86 5.70
CA ARG A 55 -13.45 -25.25 5.85
C ARG A 55 -12.31 -26.23 6.04
#